data_AF-A0A8H5YV42-F1
#
_entry.id   AF-A0A8H5YV42-F1
#
_cell.length_a   1.000
_cell.length_b   1.000
_cell.length_c   1.000
_cell.angle_alpha   90.00
_cell.angle_beta   90.00
_cell.angle_gamma   90.00
#
_symmetry.space_group_name_H-M   'P 1'
#
loop_
_entity.id
_entity.type
_entity.pdbx_description
1 polymer ?
#
loop_
_entity_poly.entity_id
_entity_poly.type
_entity_poly.pdbx_seq_one_letter_code
_entity_poly.pdbx_strand_id
1 'polypeptide(L)'
;MAYRPRHFALNFFALRTLVINGKTYLQTQENLCQRGNELAIILLKVKLQHKEKNRLTLSAKATEQQGPVLDLLKRAMFDRLLSIRSLVFLDFYMHSEAYMFHALTDKPPVNISPVKPVLDYLEDAARFQGNVAAFGSRVMVQQRKFSVVTCGDAVSTSSLRDRLLKNESVFVSLDPEDAMFAGFSRIRVSKARCYLEGVSVAPNLDATGENAGIRLLLKTSGRFYDISLPGRKVGAAPFNAYVGDARALLFEYSVEDRSIICDGEYGQNLDYTKHSPLTEWELSIAAGGLQARDLDFTDLKGIRMEFWCDITLKI
;
A
#
# COMPACT_ATOMS: atom_id res chain seq x y z
N MET A 1 48.85 6.08 -100.61
CA MET A 1 48.15 6.54 -99.39
C MET A 1 47.30 5.39 -98.86
N ALA A 2 47.78 4.63 -97.88
CA ALA A 2 46.99 3.60 -97.19
C ALA A 2 47.58 3.38 -95.79
N TYR A 3 47.03 4.13 -94.82
CA TYR A 3 47.29 3.97 -93.39
C TYR A 3 46.82 2.57 -92.95
N ARG A 4 47.70 1.74 -92.36
CA ARG A 4 47.31 0.44 -91.78
C ARG A 4 47.09 0.56 -90.26
N PRO A 5 45.94 0.15 -89.70
CA PRO A 5 45.45 0.55 -88.37
C PRO A 5 45.93 -0.34 -87.21
N ARG A 6 46.82 -1.31 -87.47
CA ARG A 6 47.12 -2.40 -86.53
C ARG A 6 48.11 -2.05 -85.41
N HIS A 7 49.06 -1.14 -85.65
CA HIS A 7 50.01 -0.70 -84.62
C HIS A 7 49.37 0.22 -83.57
N PHE A 8 48.38 1.01 -83.97
CA PHE A 8 47.65 1.90 -83.06
C PHE A 8 46.82 1.10 -82.05
N ALA A 9 46.17 0.02 -82.50
CA ALA A 9 45.36 -0.84 -81.63
C ALA A 9 46.18 -1.58 -80.57
N LEU A 10 47.36 -2.09 -80.92
CA LEU A 10 48.27 -2.76 -79.99
C LEU A 10 48.86 -1.82 -78.94
N ASN A 11 49.31 -0.62 -79.36
CA ASN A 11 49.81 0.39 -78.43
C ASN A 11 48.71 0.94 -77.51
N PHE A 12 47.49 1.10 -78.02
CA PHE A 12 46.35 1.53 -77.22
C PHE A 12 45.92 0.47 -76.19
N PHE A 13 46.00 -0.82 -76.53
CA PHE A 13 45.77 -1.91 -75.59
C PHE A 13 46.83 -1.95 -74.49
N ALA A 14 48.11 -1.81 -74.84
CA ALA A 14 49.21 -1.76 -73.88
C ALA A 14 49.08 -0.57 -72.91
N LEU A 15 48.70 0.61 -73.41
CA LEU A 15 48.42 1.79 -72.59
C LEU A 15 47.24 1.57 -71.63
N ARG A 16 46.15 0.93 -72.07
CA ARG A 16 45.03 0.58 -71.19
C ARG A 16 45.41 -0.40 -70.09
N THR A 17 46.21 -1.42 -70.42
CA THR A 17 46.71 -2.40 -69.43
C THR A 17 47.64 -1.74 -68.40
N LEU A 18 48.49 -0.79 -68.81
CA LEU A 18 49.37 -0.05 -67.90
C LEU A 18 48.58 0.79 -66.88
N VAL A 19 47.50 1.44 -67.30
CA VAL A 19 46.62 2.21 -66.40
C VAL A 19 45.94 1.31 -65.38
N ILE A 20 45.49 0.12 -65.80
CA ILE A 20 44.90 -0.87 -64.88
C ILE A 20 45.95 -1.36 -63.88
N ASN A 21 47.15 -1.72 -64.34
CA ASN A 21 48.24 -2.19 -63.49
C ASN A 21 48.72 -1.11 -62.51
N GLY A 22 48.80 0.15 -62.97
CA GLY A 22 49.15 1.30 -62.11
C GLY A 22 48.08 1.55 -61.04
N LYS A 23 46.79 1.44 -61.40
CA LYS A 23 45.68 1.56 -60.45
C LYS A 23 45.72 0.44 -59.41
N THR A 24 45.93 -0.82 -59.84
CA THR A 24 46.05 -1.94 -58.90
C THR A 24 47.25 -1.79 -58.00
N TYR A 25 48.38 -1.30 -58.52
CA TYR A 25 49.59 -1.05 -57.73
C TYR A 25 49.37 0.02 -56.65
N LEU A 26 48.79 1.17 -57.03
CA LEU A 26 48.46 2.23 -56.09
C LEU A 26 47.45 1.77 -55.04
N GLN A 27 46.41 1.04 -55.43
CA GLN A 27 45.45 0.44 -54.49
C GLN A 27 46.10 -0.57 -53.54
N THR A 28 47.05 -1.37 -54.02
CA THR A 28 47.81 -2.28 -53.13
C THR A 28 48.70 -1.53 -52.16
N GLN A 29 49.35 -0.44 -52.58
CA GLN A 29 50.14 0.39 -51.68
C GLN A 29 49.27 1.11 -50.64
N GLU A 30 48.13 1.66 -51.04
CA GLU A 30 47.17 2.30 -50.15
C GLU A 30 46.64 1.31 -49.11
N ASN A 31 46.23 0.10 -49.54
CA ASN A 31 45.81 -0.96 -48.62
C ASN A 31 46.93 -1.36 -47.65
N LEU A 32 48.18 -1.43 -48.12
CA LEU A 32 49.31 -1.79 -47.26
C LEU A 32 49.58 -0.72 -46.20
N CYS A 33 49.50 0.57 -46.57
CA CYS A 33 49.59 1.70 -45.64
C CYS A 33 48.42 1.68 -44.63
N GLN A 34 47.20 1.43 -45.10
CA GLN A 34 46.02 1.38 -44.24
C GLN A 34 46.11 0.23 -43.22
N ARG A 35 46.49 -0.97 -43.67
CA ARG A 35 46.73 -2.12 -42.79
C ARG A 35 47.89 -1.89 -41.82
N GLY A 36 48.94 -1.19 -42.25
CA GLY A 36 50.04 -0.77 -41.40
C GLY A 36 49.58 0.15 -40.26
N ASN A 37 48.73 1.13 -40.56
CA ASN A 37 48.14 2.03 -39.56
C ASN A 37 47.22 1.28 -38.59
N GLU A 38 46.38 0.37 -39.08
CA GLU A 38 45.53 -0.48 -38.23
C GLU A 38 46.36 -1.31 -37.25
N LEU A 39 47.45 -1.93 -37.72
CA LEU A 39 48.36 -2.71 -36.87
C LEU A 39 49.02 -1.83 -35.80
N ALA A 40 49.49 -0.63 -36.16
CA ALA A 40 50.09 0.30 -35.21
C ALA A 40 49.11 0.70 -34.09
N ILE A 41 47.84 0.95 -34.45
CA ILE A 41 46.78 1.26 -33.49
C ILE A 41 46.53 0.07 -32.56
N ILE A 42 46.47 -1.15 -33.09
CA ILE A 42 46.28 -2.37 -32.28
C ILE A 42 47.45 -2.56 -31.31
N LEU A 43 48.70 -2.41 -31.78
CA LEU A 43 49.88 -2.52 -30.92
C LEU A 43 49.87 -1.47 -29.80
N LEU A 44 49.43 -0.24 -30.08
CA LEU A 44 49.30 0.81 -29.07
C LEU A 44 48.22 0.46 -28.04
N LYS A 45 47.06 -0.04 -28.49
CA LYS A 45 45.97 -0.52 -27.61
C LYS A 45 46.45 -1.65 -26.70
N VAL A 46 47.18 -2.63 -27.23
CA VAL A 46 47.72 -3.76 -26.44
C VAL A 46 48.71 -3.27 -25.39
N LYS A 47 49.62 -2.34 -25.74
CA LYS A 47 50.55 -1.74 -24.78
C LYS A 47 49.83 -0.98 -23.66
N LEU A 48 48.80 -0.22 -23.99
CA LEU A 48 47.96 0.48 -23.02
C LEU A 48 47.26 -0.51 -22.08
N GLN A 49 46.63 -1.56 -22.62
CA GLN A 49 45.99 -2.61 -21.82
C GLN A 49 46.98 -3.30 -20.86
N HIS A 50 48.21 -3.58 -21.31
CA HIS A 50 49.23 -4.19 -20.45
C HIS A 50 49.67 -3.25 -19.32
N LYS A 51 49.86 -1.97 -19.62
CA LYS A 51 50.20 -0.95 -18.63
C LYS A 51 49.07 -0.77 -17.59
N GLU A 52 47.83 -0.75 -18.05
CA GLU A 52 46.65 -0.67 -17.17
C GLU A 52 46.50 -1.91 -16.30
N LYS A 53 46.71 -3.11 -16.85
CA LYS A 53 46.72 -4.37 -16.10
C LYS A 53 47.79 -4.36 -15.00
N ASN A 54 49.00 -3.92 -15.33
CA ASN A 54 50.09 -3.79 -14.35
C ASN A 54 49.73 -2.79 -13.24
N ARG A 55 49.15 -1.64 -13.60
CA ARG A 55 48.67 -0.64 -12.62
C ARG A 55 47.59 -1.23 -11.71
N LEU A 56 46.61 -1.94 -12.26
CA LEU A 56 45.56 -2.62 -11.50
C LEU A 56 46.13 -3.66 -10.54
N THR A 57 47.10 -4.48 -10.99
CA THR A 57 47.74 -5.47 -10.12
C THR A 57 48.58 -4.84 -9.01
N LEU A 58 49.25 -3.72 -9.27
CA LEU A 58 49.99 -2.98 -8.24
C LEU A 58 49.04 -2.33 -7.24
N SER A 59 47.93 -1.77 -7.71
CA SER A 59 46.88 -1.24 -6.84
C SER A 59 46.26 -2.33 -5.98
N ALA A 60 45.94 -3.50 -6.54
CA ALA A 60 45.40 -4.63 -5.80
C ALA A 60 46.35 -5.11 -4.69
N LYS A 61 47.65 -5.25 -5.00
CA LYS A 61 48.67 -5.61 -4.00
C LYS A 61 48.83 -4.56 -2.91
N ALA A 62 48.79 -3.27 -3.26
CA ALA A 62 48.84 -2.18 -2.27
C ALA A 62 47.61 -2.19 -1.36
N THR A 63 46.44 -2.51 -1.89
CA THR A 63 45.20 -2.66 -1.11
C THR A 63 45.22 -3.90 -0.21
N GLU A 64 45.80 -5.02 -0.64
CA GLU A 64 46.00 -6.21 0.21
C GLU A 64 46.95 -5.96 1.39
N GLN A 65 48.00 -5.16 1.18
CA GLN A 65 48.95 -4.79 2.25
C GLN A 65 48.30 -3.90 3.33
N GLN A 66 47.17 -3.26 3.03
CA GLN A 66 46.38 -2.46 3.97
C GLN A 66 45.18 -3.25 4.53
N GLY A 67 45.40 -4.51 4.89
CA GLY A 67 44.39 -5.42 5.45
C GLY A 67 43.44 -4.79 6.49
N PRO A 68 43.91 -4.01 7.48
CA PRO A 68 43.03 -3.36 8.46
C PRO A 68 42.06 -2.33 7.86
N VAL A 69 42.50 -1.58 6.83
CA VAL A 69 41.67 -0.59 6.13
C VAL A 69 40.66 -1.30 5.24
N LEU A 70 41.08 -2.37 4.57
CA LEU A 70 40.19 -3.19 3.75
C LEU A 70 39.09 -3.86 4.61
N ASP A 71 39.43 -4.33 5.80
CA ASP A 71 38.46 -4.92 6.73
C ASP A 71 37.49 -3.88 7.30
N LEU A 72 37.98 -2.67 7.61
CA LEU A 72 37.13 -1.54 7.99
C LEU A 72 36.15 -1.21 6.85
N LEU A 73 36.63 -1.15 5.62
CA LEU A 73 35.83 -0.81 4.45
C LEU A 73 34.81 -1.91 4.12
N LYS A 74 35.20 -3.19 4.24
CA LYS A 74 34.27 -4.33 4.16
C LYS A 74 33.18 -4.24 5.23
N ARG A 75 33.54 -4.01 6.49
CA ARG A 75 32.56 -3.83 7.58
C ARG A 75 31.60 -2.68 7.29
N ALA A 76 32.12 -1.51 6.92
CA ALA A 76 31.28 -0.36 6.57
C ALA A 76 30.35 -0.64 5.38
N MET A 77 30.81 -1.38 4.36
CA MET A 77 29.95 -1.81 3.25
C MET A 77 28.90 -2.83 3.68
N PHE A 78 29.26 -3.79 4.54
CA PHE A 78 28.31 -4.76 5.11
C PHE A 78 27.26 -4.08 5.99
N ASP A 79 27.64 -3.12 6.84
CA ASP A 79 26.73 -2.36 7.68
C ASP A 79 25.73 -1.55 6.83
N ARG A 80 26.21 -0.94 5.75
CA ARG A 80 25.34 -0.21 4.81
C ARG A 80 24.39 -1.14 4.07
N LEU A 81 24.87 -2.30 3.63
CA LEU A 81 24.04 -3.31 2.97
C LEU A 81 22.97 -3.84 3.93
N LEU A 82 23.34 -4.15 5.17
CA LEU A 82 22.43 -4.68 6.18
C LEU A 82 21.39 -3.63 6.56
N SER A 83 21.78 -2.36 6.68
CA SER A 83 20.84 -1.25 6.91
C SER A 83 19.78 -1.15 5.81
N ILE A 84 20.18 -1.23 4.54
CA ILE A 84 19.24 -1.22 3.40
C ILE A 84 18.30 -2.42 3.47
N ARG A 85 18.82 -3.62 3.74
CA ARG A 85 18.00 -4.84 3.83
C ARG A 85 17.05 -4.83 5.03
N SER A 86 17.44 -4.23 6.15
CA SER A 86 16.58 -4.06 7.31
C SER A 86 15.39 -3.14 7.03
N LEU A 87 15.59 -2.07 6.24
CA LEU A 87 14.49 -1.21 5.80
C LEU A 87 13.52 -1.97 4.89
N VAL A 88 14.05 -2.67 3.88
CA VAL A 88 13.22 -3.51 3.00
C VAL A 88 12.47 -4.58 3.81
N PHE A 89 13.14 -5.23 4.76
CA PHE A 89 12.51 -6.20 5.65
C PHE A 89 11.33 -5.57 6.41
N LEU A 90 11.51 -4.38 6.97
CA LEU A 90 10.46 -3.68 7.72
C LEU A 90 9.24 -3.40 6.85
N ASP A 91 9.44 -2.93 5.62
CA ASP A 91 8.36 -2.66 4.67
C ASP A 91 7.57 -3.93 4.34
N PHE A 92 8.26 -5.01 3.98
CA PHE A 92 7.61 -6.30 3.72
C PHE A 92 6.90 -6.86 4.96
N TYR A 93 7.48 -6.67 6.14
CA TYR A 93 6.88 -7.11 7.40
C TYR A 93 5.56 -6.36 7.66
N MET A 94 5.55 -5.03 7.52
CA MET A 94 4.33 -4.22 7.67
C MET A 94 3.24 -4.64 6.67
N HIS A 95 3.60 -4.89 5.41
CA HIS A 95 2.64 -5.38 4.41
C HIS A 95 2.14 -6.80 4.70
N SER A 96 3.02 -7.67 5.22
CA SER A 96 2.65 -9.02 5.66
C SER A 96 1.63 -8.98 6.79
N GLU A 97 1.87 -8.15 7.81
CA GLU A 97 0.93 -7.95 8.93
C GLU A 97 -0.40 -7.35 8.46
N ALA A 98 -0.37 -6.35 7.58
CA ALA A 98 -1.58 -5.79 6.99
C ALA A 98 -2.38 -6.83 6.20
N TYR A 99 -1.70 -7.71 5.45
CA TYR A 99 -2.37 -8.84 4.79
C TYR A 99 -2.94 -9.83 5.78
N MET A 100 -2.20 -10.18 6.84
CA MET A 100 -2.66 -11.10 7.88
C MET A 100 -3.91 -10.57 8.59
N PHE A 101 -3.96 -9.27 8.88
CA PHE A 101 -5.14 -8.59 9.39
C PHE A 101 -6.31 -8.59 8.39
N HIS A 102 -6.02 -8.30 7.12
CA HIS A 102 -7.04 -8.27 6.06
C HIS A 102 -7.63 -9.65 5.79
N ALA A 103 -6.81 -10.70 5.78
CA ALA A 103 -7.18 -12.08 5.49
C ALA A 103 -7.50 -12.91 6.73
N LEU A 104 -7.41 -12.34 7.94
CA LEU A 104 -7.61 -13.01 9.23
C LEU A 104 -6.85 -14.34 9.34
N THR A 105 -5.61 -14.38 8.85
CA THR A 105 -4.74 -15.55 8.89
C THR A 105 -3.60 -15.32 9.88
N ASP A 106 -3.29 -16.35 10.68
CA ASP A 106 -2.16 -16.32 11.60
C ASP A 106 -0.83 -16.67 10.93
N LYS A 107 -0.88 -17.06 9.65
CA LYS A 107 0.30 -17.47 8.88
C LYS A 107 0.73 -16.35 7.94
N PRO A 108 1.99 -15.90 8.01
CA PRO A 108 2.50 -14.94 7.06
C PRO A 108 2.57 -15.57 5.66
N PRO A 109 2.23 -14.81 4.60
CA PRO A 109 2.24 -15.30 3.22
C PRO A 109 3.65 -15.64 2.72
N VAL A 110 4.69 -15.01 3.28
CA VAL A 110 6.10 -15.18 2.91
C VAL A 110 6.98 -15.10 4.15
N ASN A 111 8.11 -15.82 4.15
CA ASN A 111 9.09 -15.75 5.22
C ASN A 111 10.20 -14.77 4.84
N ILE A 112 10.26 -13.63 5.52
CA ILE A 112 11.15 -12.52 5.19
C ILE A 112 12.34 -12.54 6.15
N SER A 113 13.54 -12.29 5.66
CA SER A 113 14.75 -12.22 6.49
C SER A 113 15.71 -11.15 5.97
N PRO A 114 16.30 -10.30 6.83
CA PRO A 114 17.20 -9.22 6.41
C PRO A 114 18.55 -9.73 5.85
N VAL A 115 18.88 -11.01 6.03
CA VAL A 115 20.10 -11.60 5.48
C VAL A 115 19.88 -12.28 4.12
N LYS A 116 18.64 -12.34 3.64
CA LYS A 116 18.27 -13.00 2.38
C LYS A 116 18.90 -12.28 1.17
N PRO A 117 19.28 -13.00 0.09
CA PRO A 117 19.66 -12.39 -1.18
C PRO A 117 18.56 -11.47 -1.76
N VAL A 118 18.98 -10.43 -2.47
CA VAL A 118 18.06 -9.43 -3.07
C VAL A 118 17.09 -10.06 -4.09
N LEU A 119 17.58 -11.01 -4.90
CA LEU A 119 16.77 -11.72 -5.89
C LEU A 119 15.57 -12.42 -5.25
N ASP A 120 15.77 -13.03 -4.09
CA ASP A 120 14.73 -13.77 -3.42
C ASP A 120 13.63 -12.87 -2.82
N TYR A 121 13.88 -11.58 -2.60
CA TYR A 121 12.84 -10.62 -2.22
C TYR A 121 11.89 -10.32 -3.38
N LEU A 122 12.39 -10.35 -4.64
CA LEU A 122 11.55 -10.17 -5.82
C LEU A 122 10.60 -11.37 -5.99
N GLU A 123 11.09 -12.59 -5.73
CA GLU A 123 10.25 -13.78 -5.72
C GLU A 123 9.20 -13.73 -4.59
N ASP A 124 9.60 -13.28 -3.39
CA ASP A 124 8.67 -13.11 -2.27
C ASP A 124 7.61 -12.05 -2.58
N ALA A 125 7.97 -10.96 -3.25
CA ALA A 125 7.01 -9.95 -3.70
C ALA A 125 5.96 -10.54 -4.64
N ALA A 126 6.39 -11.36 -5.62
CA ALA A 126 5.48 -12.04 -6.54
C ALA A 126 4.57 -13.03 -5.81
N ARG A 127 5.10 -13.79 -4.84
CA ARG A 127 4.30 -14.71 -4.00
C ARG A 127 3.28 -13.96 -3.15
N PHE A 128 3.69 -12.83 -2.56
CA PHE A 128 2.80 -11.98 -1.77
C PHE A 128 1.63 -11.46 -2.62
N GLN A 129 1.92 -10.89 -3.79
CA GLN A 129 0.91 -10.42 -4.74
C GLN A 129 -0.02 -11.55 -5.20
N GLY A 130 0.54 -12.74 -5.47
CA GLY A 130 -0.23 -13.93 -5.80
C GLY A 130 -1.20 -14.35 -4.68
N ASN A 131 -0.76 -14.31 -3.43
CA ASN A 131 -1.61 -14.63 -2.27
C ASN A 131 -2.72 -13.59 -2.03
N VAL A 132 -2.44 -12.30 -2.27
CA VAL A 132 -3.46 -11.24 -2.24
C VAL A 132 -4.53 -11.48 -3.30
N ALA A 133 -4.12 -11.75 -4.54
CA ALA A 133 -5.03 -12.05 -5.64
C ALA A 133 -5.83 -13.34 -5.39
N ALA A 134 -5.19 -14.37 -4.82
CA ALA A 134 -5.85 -15.63 -4.45
C ALA A 134 -6.85 -15.45 -3.31
N PHE A 135 -6.59 -14.56 -2.36
CA PHE A 135 -7.56 -14.21 -1.32
C PHE A 135 -8.81 -13.56 -1.94
N GLY A 136 -8.61 -12.57 -2.81
CA GLY A 136 -9.71 -11.88 -3.49
C GLY A 136 -10.57 -12.77 -4.38
N SER A 137 -10.02 -13.87 -4.93
CA SER A 137 -10.78 -14.83 -5.73
C SER A 137 -11.52 -15.89 -4.91
N ARG A 138 -11.03 -16.22 -3.71
CA ARG A 138 -11.62 -17.27 -2.84
C ARG A 138 -12.65 -16.71 -1.88
N VAL A 139 -12.41 -15.52 -1.35
CA VAL A 139 -13.24 -14.93 -0.30
C VAL A 139 -14.27 -14.01 -0.92
N MET A 140 -15.54 -14.38 -0.79
CA MET A 140 -16.65 -13.52 -1.17
C MET A 140 -16.83 -12.42 -0.13
N VAL A 141 -16.37 -11.22 -0.48
CA VAL A 141 -16.62 -10.00 0.30
C VAL A 141 -17.92 -9.37 -0.19
N GLN A 142 -18.87 -9.19 0.72
CA GLN A 142 -20.18 -8.61 0.45
C GLN A 142 -20.39 -7.35 1.30
N GLN A 143 -21.28 -6.47 0.88
CA GLN A 143 -21.67 -5.30 1.67
C GLN A 143 -23.00 -5.55 2.36
N ARG A 144 -23.05 -5.26 3.67
CA ARG A 144 -24.28 -5.35 4.47
C ARG A 144 -24.38 -4.16 5.41
N LYS A 145 -25.60 -3.64 5.51
CA LYS A 145 -25.96 -2.65 6.53
C LYS A 145 -26.45 -3.37 7.78
N PHE A 146 -25.82 -3.08 8.90
CA PHE A 146 -26.28 -3.48 10.23
C PHE A 146 -26.92 -2.29 10.92
N SER A 147 -28.00 -2.51 11.66
CA SER A 147 -28.65 -1.47 12.45
C SER A 147 -29.00 -2.02 13.82
N VAL A 148 -28.68 -1.24 14.85
CA VAL A 148 -28.98 -1.51 16.25
C VAL A 148 -29.66 -0.30 16.85
N VAL A 149 -30.71 -0.55 17.63
CA VAL A 149 -31.34 0.45 18.48
C VAL A 149 -31.04 0.08 19.93
N THR A 150 -30.36 0.96 20.65
CA THR A 150 -29.91 0.72 22.02
C THR A 150 -29.97 2.00 22.86
N CYS A 151 -30.04 1.86 24.17
CA CYS A 151 -29.80 2.98 25.10
C CYS A 151 -28.31 3.10 25.48
N GLY A 152 -27.45 2.23 24.95
CA GLY A 152 -26.04 2.16 25.30
C GLY A 152 -25.85 1.67 26.74
N ASP A 153 -24.95 2.33 27.46
CA ASP A 153 -24.65 2.12 28.87
C ASP A 153 -25.69 2.78 29.81
N ALA A 154 -26.70 3.45 29.26
CA ALA A 154 -27.82 3.99 30.01
C ALA A 154 -28.88 2.90 30.26
N VAL A 155 -29.23 2.65 31.53
CA VAL A 155 -30.17 1.58 31.96
C VAL A 155 -31.59 1.81 31.42
N SER A 156 -31.96 3.07 31.15
CA SER A 156 -33.28 3.47 30.63
C SER A 156 -33.19 4.69 29.70
N THR A 157 -34.24 4.91 28.91
CA THR A 157 -34.38 6.10 28.04
C THR A 157 -34.35 7.42 28.83
N SER A 158 -34.86 7.44 30.07
CA SER A 158 -34.77 8.60 30.95
C SER A 158 -33.32 8.90 31.37
N SER A 159 -32.55 7.88 31.74
CA SER A 159 -31.14 8.06 32.09
C SER A 159 -30.30 8.51 30.88
N LEU A 160 -30.64 8.04 29.68
CA LEU A 160 -30.03 8.49 28.44
C LEU A 160 -30.30 9.98 28.19
N ARG A 161 -31.56 10.41 28.34
CA ARG A 161 -31.95 11.82 28.23
C ARG A 161 -31.17 12.69 29.20
N ASP A 162 -31.04 12.28 30.46
CA ASP A 162 -30.34 13.07 31.48
C ASP A 162 -28.85 13.24 31.15
N ARG A 163 -28.21 12.22 30.59
CA ARG A 163 -26.80 12.29 30.14
C ARG A 163 -26.64 13.19 28.93
N LEU A 164 -27.51 13.06 27.93
CA LEU A 164 -27.49 13.91 26.74
C LEU A 164 -27.72 15.40 27.11
N LEU A 165 -28.64 15.69 28.03
CA LEU A 165 -28.88 17.07 28.51
C LEU A 165 -27.68 17.67 29.25
N LYS A 166 -26.87 16.84 29.90
CA LYS A 166 -25.61 17.26 30.55
C LYS A 166 -24.42 17.33 29.59
N ASN A 167 -24.64 17.03 28.30
CA ASN A 167 -23.58 16.84 27.29
C ASN A 167 -22.54 15.78 27.70
N GLU A 168 -22.96 14.75 28.42
CA GLU A 168 -22.12 13.60 28.75
C GLU A 168 -22.09 12.62 27.58
N SER A 169 -20.95 11.96 27.39
CA SER A 169 -20.81 10.90 26.39
C SER A 169 -21.56 9.64 26.82
N VAL A 170 -22.14 8.94 25.85
CA VAL A 170 -22.84 7.67 26.01
C VAL A 170 -22.03 6.57 25.32
N PHE A 171 -21.88 5.42 25.95
CA PHE A 171 -21.06 4.33 25.41
C PHE A 171 -21.95 3.21 24.88
N VAL A 172 -21.61 2.68 23.70
CA VAL A 172 -22.27 1.53 23.08
C VAL A 172 -21.21 0.47 22.79
N SER A 173 -21.25 -0.65 23.51
CA SER A 173 -20.40 -1.80 23.24
C SER A 173 -21.07 -2.71 22.21
N LEU A 174 -20.31 -3.13 21.20
CA LEU A 174 -20.73 -4.16 20.23
C LEU A 174 -19.84 -5.39 20.38
N ASP A 175 -20.45 -6.51 20.73
CA ASP A 175 -19.73 -7.73 21.05
C ASP A 175 -19.72 -8.71 19.86
N PRO A 176 -18.64 -9.49 19.66
CA PRO A 176 -18.58 -10.49 18.60
C PRO A 176 -19.66 -11.58 18.70
N GLU A 177 -20.23 -11.78 19.88
CA GLU A 177 -21.25 -12.77 20.18
C GLU A 177 -22.68 -12.26 19.94
N ASP A 178 -22.85 -10.98 19.59
CA ASP A 178 -24.17 -10.42 19.32
C ASP A 178 -24.86 -11.15 18.17
N ALA A 179 -26.14 -11.46 18.35
CA ALA A 179 -26.93 -12.23 17.40
C ALA A 179 -26.99 -11.59 16.00
N MET A 180 -26.79 -10.27 15.89
CA MET A 180 -26.75 -9.54 14.63
C MET A 180 -25.56 -9.94 13.74
N PHE A 181 -24.46 -10.39 14.33
CA PHE A 181 -23.23 -10.79 13.63
C PHE A 181 -23.15 -12.31 13.44
N ALA A 182 -24.14 -13.07 13.92
CA ALA A 182 -24.19 -14.50 13.76
C ALA A 182 -24.19 -14.91 12.27
N GLY A 183 -23.32 -15.87 11.91
CA GLY A 183 -23.16 -16.34 10.53
C GLY A 183 -22.22 -15.50 9.66
N PHE A 184 -21.68 -14.39 10.19
CA PHE A 184 -20.68 -13.58 9.52
C PHE A 184 -19.30 -13.76 10.13
N SER A 185 -18.28 -13.44 9.32
CA SER A 185 -16.86 -13.45 9.64
C SER A 185 -16.23 -12.25 8.92
N ARG A 186 -15.06 -11.78 9.40
CA ARG A 186 -14.37 -10.62 8.83
C ARG A 186 -15.30 -9.42 8.59
N ILE A 187 -15.59 -8.66 9.64
CA ILE A 187 -16.48 -7.49 9.55
C ILE A 187 -15.62 -6.22 9.51
N ARG A 188 -15.78 -5.42 8.45
CA ARG A 188 -14.99 -4.20 8.22
C ARG A 188 -15.91 -3.02 7.99
N VAL A 189 -15.89 -2.03 8.87
CA VAL A 189 -16.75 -0.84 8.74
C VAL A 189 -16.20 0.05 7.64
N SER A 190 -17.09 0.48 6.75
CA SER A 190 -16.84 1.52 5.76
C SER A 190 -17.51 2.84 6.15
N LYS A 191 -18.69 2.79 6.76
CA LYS A 191 -19.42 3.98 7.22
C LYS A 191 -20.16 3.67 8.52
N ALA A 192 -20.23 4.65 9.40
CA ALA A 192 -21.02 4.58 10.62
C ALA A 192 -21.89 5.82 10.75
N ARG A 193 -23.17 5.63 11.05
CA ARG A 193 -24.15 6.69 11.29
C ARG A 193 -24.82 6.47 12.62
N CYS A 194 -25.26 7.56 13.22
CA CYS A 194 -25.95 7.53 14.50
C CYS A 194 -27.13 8.49 14.46
N TYR A 195 -28.29 8.02 14.91
CA TYR A 195 -29.51 8.81 14.98
C TYR A 195 -30.08 8.73 16.39
N LEU A 196 -30.59 9.85 16.89
CA LEU A 196 -31.43 9.87 18.08
C LEU A 196 -32.88 9.63 17.64
N GLU A 197 -33.46 8.51 18.03
CA GLU A 197 -34.80 8.11 17.61
C GLU A 197 -35.87 8.75 18.49
N GLY A 198 -36.82 9.45 17.86
CA GLY A 198 -37.94 10.08 18.55
C GLY A 198 -37.62 11.46 19.14
N VAL A 199 -36.50 12.07 18.73
CA VAL A 199 -36.17 13.45 19.06
C VAL A 199 -36.76 14.40 18.02
N SER A 200 -37.33 15.51 18.47
CA SER A 200 -37.79 16.63 17.64
C SER A 200 -37.08 17.92 18.04
N VAL A 201 -37.18 18.94 17.18
CA VAL A 201 -36.71 20.30 17.52
C VAL A 201 -37.65 20.89 18.57
N ALA A 202 -37.09 21.58 19.57
CA ALA A 202 -37.90 22.25 20.58
C ALA A 202 -38.83 23.30 19.93
N PRO A 203 -40.10 23.41 20.36
CA PRO A 203 -41.14 24.21 19.68
C PRO A 203 -40.86 25.73 19.65
N ASN A 204 -39.85 26.20 20.37
CA ASN A 204 -39.47 27.62 20.47
C ASN A 204 -38.30 28.01 19.56
N LEU A 205 -37.74 27.07 18.78
CA LEU A 205 -36.61 27.32 17.88
C LEU A 205 -37.03 27.17 16.42
N ASP A 206 -36.93 28.25 15.66
CA ASP A 206 -37.03 28.20 14.20
C ASP A 206 -35.71 27.62 13.65
N ALA A 207 -35.65 26.30 13.48
CA ALA A 207 -34.49 25.57 12.96
C ALA A 207 -34.36 25.67 11.42
N THR A 208 -34.53 26.86 10.85
CA THR A 208 -34.31 27.11 9.42
C THR A 208 -32.93 27.73 9.16
N GLY A 209 -32.00 26.99 8.56
CA GLY A 209 -30.67 27.50 8.14
C GLY A 209 -29.49 26.53 8.38
N GLU A 210 -28.26 27.04 8.34
CA GLU A 210 -26.99 26.28 8.52
C GLU A 210 -26.83 25.61 9.90
N ASN A 211 -27.67 25.97 10.89
CA ASN A 211 -27.68 25.39 12.24
C ASN A 211 -28.85 24.41 12.48
N ALA A 212 -29.53 23.96 11.42
CA ALA A 212 -30.70 23.07 11.53
C ALA A 212 -30.36 21.59 11.83
N GLY A 213 -29.08 21.21 11.73
CA GLY A 213 -28.62 19.85 11.93
C GLY A 213 -28.18 19.56 13.37
N ILE A 214 -28.45 18.34 13.85
CA ILE A 214 -27.77 17.81 15.03
C ILE A 214 -26.46 17.16 14.60
N ARG A 215 -25.37 17.51 15.29
CA ARG A 215 -24.05 16.92 15.09
C ARG A 215 -23.75 15.91 16.17
N LEU A 216 -23.42 14.69 15.78
CA LEU A 216 -23.04 13.60 16.67
C LEU A 216 -21.59 13.21 16.39
N LEU A 217 -20.79 13.23 17.45
CA LEU A 217 -19.41 12.78 17.45
C LEU A 217 -19.38 11.32 17.90
N LEU A 218 -18.84 10.46 17.05
CA LEU A 218 -18.65 9.03 17.28
C LEU A 218 -17.16 8.77 17.45
N LYS A 219 -16.74 8.26 18.59
CA LYS A 219 -15.35 7.87 18.87
C LYS A 219 -15.26 6.38 19.17
N THR A 220 -14.10 5.80 18.90
CA THR A 220 -13.79 4.41 19.23
C THR A 220 -12.58 4.36 20.16
N SER A 221 -12.52 3.36 21.04
CA SER A 221 -11.42 3.23 22.02
C SER A 221 -10.08 2.81 21.41
N GLY A 222 -10.05 2.41 20.13
CA GLY A 222 -8.89 1.86 19.44
C GLY A 222 -8.66 0.36 19.68
N ARG A 223 -9.37 -0.24 20.66
CA ARG A 223 -9.42 -1.70 20.84
C ARG A 223 -10.63 -2.27 20.12
N PHE A 224 -10.43 -3.25 19.27
CA PHE A 224 -11.51 -3.83 18.48
C PHE A 224 -11.29 -5.31 18.24
N TYR A 225 -12.39 -6.01 17.94
CA TYR A 225 -12.39 -7.45 17.72
C TYR A 225 -12.79 -7.77 16.30
N ASP A 226 -12.39 -8.94 15.81
CA ASP A 226 -12.93 -9.46 14.56
C ASP A 226 -13.21 -10.95 14.65
N ILE A 227 -14.23 -11.38 13.91
CA ILE A 227 -14.68 -12.77 13.90
C ILE A 227 -13.85 -13.54 12.88
N SER A 228 -13.19 -14.59 13.36
CA SER A 228 -12.29 -15.41 12.55
C SER A 228 -12.99 -16.06 11.36
N LEU A 229 -12.28 -16.22 10.25
CA LEU A 229 -12.75 -16.98 9.09
C LEU A 229 -12.97 -18.47 9.45
N PRO A 230 -13.92 -19.15 8.77
CA PRO A 230 -14.11 -20.59 8.94
C PRO A 230 -12.86 -21.38 8.52
N GLY A 231 -12.62 -22.52 9.18
CA GLY A 231 -11.47 -23.40 8.90
C GLY A 231 -10.24 -23.17 9.79
N ARG A 232 -10.34 -22.34 10.85
CA ARG A 232 -9.29 -22.21 11.87
C ARG A 232 -9.17 -23.51 12.68
N LYS A 233 -7.98 -23.77 13.24
CA LYS A 233 -7.70 -24.99 14.04
C LYS A 233 -8.68 -25.12 15.20
N VAL A 234 -9.10 -26.36 15.47
CA VAL A 234 -9.93 -26.73 16.63
C VAL A 234 -9.24 -26.25 17.91
N GLY A 235 -9.91 -25.40 18.69
CA GLY A 235 -9.40 -24.80 19.95
C GLY A 235 -8.86 -23.37 19.84
N ALA A 236 -8.83 -22.75 18.65
CA ALA A 236 -8.53 -21.33 18.52
C ALA A 236 -9.68 -20.45 19.02
N ALA A 237 -9.35 -19.27 19.56
CA ALA A 237 -10.36 -18.29 19.97
C ALA A 237 -11.26 -17.91 18.77
N PRO A 238 -12.58 -17.78 18.98
CA PRO A 238 -13.52 -17.49 17.89
C PRO A 238 -13.33 -16.08 17.32
N PHE A 239 -12.74 -15.18 18.10
CA PHE A 239 -12.42 -13.80 17.74
C PHE A 239 -10.93 -13.50 17.90
N ASN A 240 -10.44 -12.53 17.12
CA ASN A 240 -9.13 -11.93 17.27
C ASN A 240 -9.29 -10.55 17.91
N ALA A 241 -8.42 -10.23 18.86
CA ALA A 241 -8.34 -8.90 19.48
C ALA A 241 -7.24 -8.09 18.81
N TYR A 242 -7.54 -6.84 18.49
CA TYR A 242 -6.63 -5.91 17.85
C TYR A 242 -6.58 -4.59 18.63
N VAL A 243 -5.43 -3.93 18.53
CA VAL A 243 -5.22 -2.58 19.07
C VAL A 243 -4.72 -1.72 17.93
N GLY A 244 -5.39 -0.61 17.71
CA GLY A 244 -4.99 0.43 16.76
C GLY A 244 -5.37 1.80 17.29
N ASP A 245 -5.30 2.80 16.42
CA ASP A 245 -5.62 4.17 16.80
C ASP A 245 -7.13 4.37 16.96
N ALA A 246 -7.50 5.12 17.99
CA ALA A 246 -8.87 5.58 18.20
C ALA A 246 -9.32 6.44 17.02
N ARG A 247 -10.44 6.07 16.40
CA ARG A 247 -11.05 6.84 15.31
C ARG A 247 -12.19 7.69 15.83
N ALA A 248 -12.29 8.92 15.30
CA ALA A 248 -13.37 9.85 15.56
C ALA A 248 -14.07 10.20 14.24
N LEU A 249 -15.40 10.20 14.23
CA LEU A 249 -16.25 10.57 13.11
C LEU A 249 -17.24 11.64 13.54
N LEU A 250 -17.51 12.57 12.64
CA LEU A 250 -18.63 13.49 12.76
C LEU A 250 -19.75 13.00 11.85
N PHE A 251 -20.96 12.92 12.39
CA PHE A 251 -22.17 12.66 11.62
C PHE A 251 -23.18 13.77 11.89
N GLU A 252 -23.77 14.34 10.85
CA GLU A 252 -24.74 15.43 10.95
C GLU A 252 -25.98 15.12 10.12
N TYR A 253 -27.14 15.26 10.75
CA TYR A 253 -28.42 15.07 10.09
C TYR A 253 -29.44 16.12 10.54
N SER A 254 -30.40 16.42 9.67
CA SER A 254 -31.53 17.28 9.99
C SER A 254 -32.58 16.49 10.77
N VAL A 255 -33.04 17.02 11.90
CA VAL A 255 -33.96 16.30 12.80
C VAL A 255 -35.36 16.18 12.20
N GLU A 256 -35.78 17.13 11.36
CA GLU A 256 -37.14 17.19 10.79
C GLU A 256 -37.37 16.14 9.70
N ASP A 257 -36.46 16.05 8.73
CA ASP A 257 -36.58 15.19 7.54
C ASP A 257 -35.62 13.99 7.56
N ARG A 258 -34.72 13.92 8.55
CA ARG A 258 -33.65 12.92 8.68
C ARG A 258 -32.67 12.93 7.49
N SER A 259 -32.60 14.02 6.73
CA SER A 259 -31.63 14.16 5.66
C SER A 259 -30.21 14.26 6.23
N ILE A 260 -29.25 13.69 5.50
CA ILE A 260 -27.86 13.66 5.92
C ILE A 260 -27.17 14.92 5.41
N ILE A 261 -26.62 15.70 6.33
CA ILE A 261 -25.88 16.93 6.03
C ILE A 261 -24.39 16.62 5.93
N CYS A 262 -23.86 15.86 6.90
CA CYS A 262 -22.48 15.39 6.92
C CYS A 262 -22.46 13.88 7.23
N ASP A 263 -21.88 13.08 6.35
CA ASP A 263 -21.83 11.63 6.51
C ASP A 263 -20.51 11.17 7.16
N GLY A 264 -20.60 10.18 8.05
CA GLY A 264 -19.45 9.64 8.78
C GLY A 264 -18.71 8.59 7.96
N GLU A 265 -17.75 9.00 7.13
CA GLU A 265 -16.88 8.07 6.39
C GLU A 265 -15.84 7.45 7.32
N TYR A 266 -15.93 6.13 7.52
CA TYR A 266 -15.09 5.40 8.46
C TYR A 266 -13.86 4.82 7.76
N GLY A 267 -12.81 5.63 7.69
CA GLY A 267 -11.51 5.27 7.11
C GLY A 267 -11.33 5.72 5.66
N GLN A 268 -10.10 5.61 5.14
CA GLN A 268 -9.81 5.97 3.76
C GLN A 268 -10.14 4.77 2.86
N ASN A 269 -10.77 5.00 1.69
CA ASN A 269 -11.26 3.95 0.79
C ASN A 269 -10.18 2.94 0.29
N LEU A 270 -8.89 3.24 0.49
CA LEU A 270 -7.74 2.41 0.08
C LEU A 270 -7.12 1.59 1.23
N ASP A 271 -7.67 1.69 2.44
CA ASP A 271 -7.07 1.11 3.62
C ASP A 271 -7.47 -0.36 3.82
N TYR A 272 -6.48 -1.26 3.71
CA TYR A 272 -6.56 -2.62 4.26
C TYR A 272 -6.63 -2.62 5.81
N THR A 273 -6.71 -1.44 6.43
CA THR A 273 -6.74 -1.19 7.87
C THR A 273 -8.12 -0.77 8.38
N LYS A 274 -9.20 -0.92 7.59
CA LYS A 274 -10.57 -0.67 8.09
C LYS A 274 -10.80 -1.48 9.38
N HIS A 275 -11.22 -0.81 10.45
CA HIS A 275 -11.52 -1.50 11.71
C HIS A 275 -12.88 -2.20 11.63
N SER A 276 -13.08 -3.13 12.55
CA SER A 276 -14.35 -3.82 12.77
C SER A 276 -15.30 -2.96 13.62
N PRO A 277 -16.64 -3.11 13.48
CA PRO A 277 -17.58 -2.39 14.34
C PRO A 277 -17.59 -2.93 15.77
N LEU A 278 -16.98 -4.10 16.00
CA LEU A 278 -16.94 -4.81 17.28
C LEU A 278 -15.95 -4.12 18.23
N THR A 279 -16.38 -3.01 18.80
CA THR A 279 -15.63 -2.14 19.69
C THR A 279 -16.62 -1.38 20.57
N GLU A 280 -16.07 -0.59 21.49
CA GLU A 280 -16.83 0.38 22.26
C GLU A 280 -16.87 1.71 21.49
N TRP A 281 -18.10 2.16 21.23
CA TRP A 281 -18.39 3.42 20.57
C TRP A 281 -18.83 4.46 21.60
N GLU A 282 -18.10 5.56 21.68
CA GLU A 282 -18.46 6.72 22.46
C GLU A 282 -19.26 7.70 21.58
N LEU A 283 -20.44 8.10 22.03
CA LEU A 283 -21.33 9.04 21.37
C LEU A 283 -21.44 10.32 22.19
N SER A 284 -21.26 11.48 21.57
CA SER A 284 -21.60 12.77 22.19
C SER A 284 -22.20 13.75 21.17
N ILE A 285 -22.98 14.71 21.65
CA ILE A 285 -23.48 15.82 20.82
C ILE A 285 -22.32 16.81 20.63
N ALA A 286 -21.96 17.07 19.38
CA ALA A 286 -20.85 17.95 19.03
C ALA A 286 -21.27 19.42 18.96
N ALA A 287 -20.31 20.32 19.10
CA ALA A 287 -20.53 21.75 18.95
C ALA A 287 -20.80 22.16 17.49
N GLY A 288 -21.49 23.29 17.32
CA GLY A 288 -21.70 23.95 16.02
C GLY A 288 -22.94 23.52 15.24
N GLY A 289 -23.78 22.67 15.82
CA GLY A 289 -25.16 22.41 15.37
C GLY A 289 -26.13 22.50 16.56
N LEU A 290 -27.33 21.93 16.42
CA LEU A 290 -28.31 21.81 17.50
C LEU A 290 -27.70 21.14 18.72
N GLN A 291 -27.85 21.75 19.89
CA GLN A 291 -27.39 21.23 21.17
C GLN A 291 -28.53 20.52 21.90
N ALA A 292 -28.22 19.76 22.96
CA ALA A 292 -29.23 19.04 23.73
C ALA A 292 -30.37 19.95 24.23
N ARG A 293 -30.08 21.20 24.59
CA ARG A 293 -31.09 22.18 25.04
C ARG A 293 -32.08 22.61 23.95
N ASP A 294 -31.70 22.45 22.67
CA ASP A 294 -32.49 22.87 21.51
C ASP A 294 -33.40 21.73 21.01
N LEU A 295 -33.35 20.57 21.67
CA LEU A 295 -34.03 19.33 21.29
C LEU A 295 -35.10 18.96 22.32
N ASP A 296 -36.23 18.45 21.83
CA ASP A 296 -37.25 17.81 22.66
C ASP A 296 -37.02 16.28 22.69
N PHE A 297 -36.76 15.78 23.89
CA PHE A 297 -36.50 14.36 24.17
C PHE A 297 -37.72 13.61 24.73
N THR A 298 -38.92 14.20 24.69
CA THR A 298 -40.13 13.61 25.29
C THR A 298 -40.46 12.25 24.69
N ASP A 299 -40.28 12.08 23.37
CA ASP A 299 -40.54 10.84 22.64
C ASP A 299 -39.27 10.00 22.36
N LEU A 300 -38.18 10.26 23.09
CA LEU A 300 -36.90 9.56 22.89
C LEU A 300 -37.05 8.05 23.10
N LYS A 301 -36.77 7.28 22.05
CA LYS A 301 -36.81 5.80 22.05
C LYS A 301 -35.43 5.17 22.25
N GLY A 302 -34.37 5.91 21.97
CA GLY A 302 -32.98 5.45 22.10
C GLY A 302 -32.09 5.94 20.97
N ILE A 303 -30.90 5.35 20.88
CA ILE A 303 -29.90 5.63 19.86
C ILE A 303 -29.98 4.53 18.80
N ARG A 304 -30.17 4.92 17.53
CA ARG A 304 -30.03 4.02 16.39
C ARG A 304 -28.65 4.20 15.77
N MET A 305 -27.83 3.16 15.84
CA MET A 305 -26.57 3.09 15.12
C MET A 305 -26.73 2.28 13.84
N GLU A 306 -26.11 2.74 12.76
CA GLU A 306 -26.11 2.07 11.48
C GLU A 306 -24.67 1.91 10.97
N PHE A 307 -24.28 0.70 10.63
CA PHE A 307 -22.94 0.36 10.17
C PHE A 307 -22.99 -0.26 8.79
N TRP A 308 -22.34 0.35 7.82
CA TRP A 308 -22.10 -0.25 6.51
C TRP A 308 -20.79 -1.01 6.58
N CYS A 309 -20.89 -2.33 6.45
CA CYS A 309 -19.75 -3.21 6.62
C CYS A 309 -19.50 -4.05 5.37
N ASP A 310 -18.22 -4.23 5.05
CA ASP A 310 -17.75 -5.29 4.19
C ASP A 310 -17.61 -6.57 5.05
N ILE A 311 -18.27 -7.65 4.64
CA ILE A 311 -18.40 -8.90 5.41
C ILE A 311 -18.07 -10.13 4.58
N THR A 312 -17.74 -11.22 5.27
CA THR A 312 -17.60 -12.56 4.69
C THR A 312 -18.53 -13.54 5.42
N LEU A 313 -19.05 -14.54 4.72
CA LEU A 313 -19.90 -15.57 5.32
C LEU A 313 -19.07 -16.59 6.10
N LYS A 314 -19.55 -16.97 7.28
CA LYS A 314 -19.01 -18.07 8.08
C LYS A 314 -19.62 -19.38 7.57
N ILE A 315 -19.14 -19.88 6.44
CA ILE A 315 -19.56 -21.17 5.84
C ILE A 315 -18.78 -22.31 6.49
#